data_AF-A0A5R8WK62-F1
#
_entry.id   AF-A0A5R8WK62-F1
#
_cell.length_a   1.000
_cell.length_b   1.000
_cell.length_c   1.000
_cell.angle_alpha   90.00
_cell.angle_beta   90.00
_cell.angle_gamma   90.00
#
_symmetry.space_group_name_H-M   'P 1'
#
loop_
_entity.id
_entity.type
_entity.pdbx_description
1 polymer ?
#
loop_
_entity_poly.entity_id
_entity_poly.type
_entity_poly.pdbx_seq_one_letter_code
_entity_poly.pdbx_strand_id
1 'polypeptide(L)'
;MSSSDHLATPLGFPDLSLSAPYSECLRYVQFRLKALPQGELTAFCAQHGLTYTNVVNLKNGKLKRDEPRLVQKVLRALGVPTEIVRIDIGSGANQYVFGGSELLAQFREQLAFFDTTAQRAGSSPPTT
;
A
#
# COMPACT_ATOMS: atom_id res chain seq x y z
N MET A 1 43.90 18.84 -1.61
CA MET A 1 43.10 18.99 -2.85
C MET A 1 41.65 18.83 -2.45
N SER A 2 40.93 19.93 -2.30
CA SER A 2 39.52 19.93 -1.94
C SER A 2 38.70 19.65 -3.19
N SER A 3 38.07 18.49 -3.27
CA SER A 3 37.00 18.24 -4.23
C SER A 3 35.69 18.66 -3.55
N SER A 4 35.27 19.89 -3.82
CA SER A 4 33.91 20.33 -3.56
C SER A 4 32.99 19.56 -4.50
N ASP A 5 32.45 18.45 -4.01
CA ASP A 5 31.37 17.73 -4.68
C ASP A 5 30.13 18.62 -4.60
N HIS A 6 29.79 19.26 -5.71
CA HIS A 6 28.54 19.97 -5.85
C HIS A 6 27.41 18.94 -5.76
N LEU A 7 26.90 18.72 -4.54
CA LEU A 7 25.63 18.07 -4.28
C LEU A 7 24.55 18.88 -4.99
N ALA A 8 24.36 18.58 -6.28
CA ALA A 8 23.15 18.92 -7.00
C ALA A 8 22.01 18.31 -6.19
N THR A 9 21.33 19.14 -5.39
CA THR A 9 20.08 18.76 -4.77
C THR A 9 19.19 18.34 -5.93
N PRO A 10 18.81 17.06 -6.07
CA PRO A 10 17.97 16.66 -7.18
C PRO A 10 16.72 17.51 -7.04
N LEU A 11 16.29 18.17 -8.13
CA LEU A 11 14.95 18.74 -8.20
C LEU A 11 14.01 17.75 -7.51
N GLY A 12 13.26 18.21 -6.50
CA GLY A 12 12.51 17.39 -5.53
C GLY A 12 11.35 16.60 -6.13
N PHE A 13 11.60 15.96 -7.27
CA PHE A 13 10.75 15.01 -7.92
C PHE A 13 10.89 13.68 -7.16
N PRO A 14 9.76 13.05 -6.83
CA PRO A 14 9.77 11.77 -6.18
C PRO A 14 10.44 10.72 -7.07
N ASP A 15 11.28 9.88 -6.49
CA ASP A 15 11.88 8.75 -7.20
C ASP A 15 10.79 7.70 -7.49
N LEU A 16 10.32 7.69 -8.74
CA LEU A 16 9.25 6.79 -9.18
C LEU A 16 9.72 5.33 -9.27
N SER A 17 11.02 5.06 -9.28
CA SER A 17 11.53 3.68 -9.19
C SER A 17 11.20 3.05 -7.83
N LEU A 18 11.00 3.89 -6.81
CA LEU A 18 10.59 3.53 -5.46
C LEU A 18 9.07 3.55 -5.29
N SER A 19 8.28 3.49 -6.37
CA SER A 19 6.83 3.59 -6.32
C SER A 19 6.08 2.28 -6.60
N ALA A 20 4.86 2.21 -6.07
CA ALA A 20 3.88 1.17 -6.40
C ALA A 20 2.51 1.79 -6.75
N PRO A 21 1.77 1.19 -7.69
CA PRO A 21 0.46 1.70 -8.10
C PRO A 21 -0.61 1.50 -7.01
N TYR A 22 -1.67 2.31 -7.09
CA TYR A 22 -2.83 2.20 -6.21
C TYR A 22 -3.39 0.79 -6.07
N SER A 23 -3.50 0.04 -7.16
CA SER A 23 -4.08 -1.31 -7.17
C SER A 23 -3.27 -2.32 -6.34
N GLU A 24 -1.94 -2.23 -6.35
CA GLU A 24 -1.05 -3.06 -5.54
C GLU A 24 -1.15 -2.68 -4.05
N CYS A 25 -1.10 -1.38 -3.77
CA CYS A 25 -1.23 -0.85 -2.42
C CYS A 25 -2.58 -1.21 -1.79
N LEU A 26 -3.66 -1.12 -2.57
CA LEU A 26 -5.00 -1.50 -2.15
C LEU A 26 -5.06 -2.99 -1.79
N ARG A 27 -4.53 -3.87 -2.66
CA ARG A 27 -4.48 -5.32 -2.40
C ARG A 27 -3.71 -5.65 -1.13
N TYR A 28 -2.52 -5.06 -0.98
CA TYR A 28 -1.71 -5.22 0.22
C TYR A 28 -2.47 -4.84 1.48
N VAL A 29 -3.08 -3.64 1.49
CA VAL A 29 -3.87 -3.16 2.63
C VAL A 29 -5.04 -4.10 2.92
N GLN A 30 -5.80 -4.50 1.90
CA GLN A 30 -6.93 -5.41 2.08
C GLN A 30 -6.50 -6.74 2.70
N PHE A 31 -5.38 -7.30 2.27
CA PHE A 31 -4.85 -8.53 2.84
C PHE A 31 -4.48 -8.35 4.31
N ARG A 32 -3.71 -7.31 4.63
CA ARG A 32 -3.29 -7.00 6.00
C ARG A 32 -4.49 -6.78 6.93
N LEU A 33 -5.51 -6.06 6.46
CA LEU A 33 -6.75 -5.84 7.22
C LEU A 33 -7.59 -7.10 7.39
N LYS A 34 -7.54 -8.05 6.45
CA LYS A 34 -8.20 -9.36 6.57
C LYS A 34 -7.44 -10.32 7.48
N ALA A 35 -6.13 -10.17 7.58
CA ALA A 35 -5.28 -10.95 8.47
C ALA A 35 -5.35 -10.51 9.95
N LEU A 36 -5.96 -9.34 10.24
CA LEU A 36 -6.17 -8.91 11.61
C LEU A 36 -7.14 -9.88 12.34
N PRO A 37 -6.87 -10.21 13.62
CA PRO A 37 -7.77 -11.02 14.43
C PRO A 37 -9.17 -10.41 14.53
N GLN A 38 -10.17 -11.27 14.77
CA GLN A 38 -11.55 -10.83 14.90
C GLN A 38 -11.70 -9.87 16.11
N GLY A 39 -12.20 -8.66 15.85
CA GLY A 39 -12.37 -7.60 16.87
C GLY A 39 -11.25 -6.55 16.88
N GLU A 40 -10.05 -6.87 16.39
CA GLU A 40 -8.90 -5.96 16.41
C GLU A 40 -9.03 -4.81 15.40
N LEU A 41 -9.87 -4.95 14.38
CA LEU A 41 -10.07 -3.91 13.38
C LEU A 41 -10.60 -2.61 14.01
N THR A 42 -11.48 -2.72 15.02
CA THR A 42 -12.02 -1.56 15.72
C THR A 42 -10.94 -0.85 16.52
N ALA A 43 -10.11 -1.60 17.25
CA ALA A 43 -8.98 -1.07 18.02
C ALA A 43 -7.93 -0.41 17.11
N PHE A 44 -7.58 -1.08 16.01
CA PHE A 44 -6.69 -0.53 14.97
C PHE A 44 -7.21 0.80 14.43
N CYS A 45 -8.51 0.88 14.12
CA CYS A 45 -9.10 2.12 13.62
C CYS A 45 -9.04 3.24 14.66
N ALA A 46 -9.35 2.94 15.93
CA ALA A 46 -9.31 3.92 17.02
C ALA A 46 -7.89 4.44 17.26
N GLN A 47 -6.90 3.55 17.32
CA GLN A 47 -5.49 3.89 17.54
C GLN A 47 -4.92 4.82 16.47
N HIS A 48 -5.34 4.65 15.21
CA HIS A 48 -4.80 5.40 14.08
C HIS A 48 -5.75 6.50 13.58
N GLY A 49 -6.83 6.80 14.30
CA GLY A 49 -7.80 7.84 13.92
C GLY A 49 -8.50 7.57 12.58
N LEU A 50 -8.72 6.30 12.24
CA LEU A 50 -9.37 5.87 11.01
C LEU A 50 -10.87 5.64 11.23
N THR A 51 -11.68 5.96 10.23
CA THR A 51 -13.11 5.67 10.26
C THR A 51 -13.36 4.18 10.03
N TYR A 52 -13.85 3.48 11.05
CA TYR A 52 -14.13 2.03 10.99
C TYR A 52 -14.92 1.62 9.75
N THR A 53 -16.02 2.31 9.44
CA THR A 53 -16.87 2.02 8.27
C THR A 53 -16.10 2.10 6.95
N ASN A 54 -15.24 3.11 6.80
CA ASN A 54 -14.43 3.27 5.58
C ASN A 54 -13.36 2.18 5.47
N VAL A 55 -12.73 1.81 6.59
CA VAL A 55 -11.73 0.72 6.62
C VAL A 55 -12.38 -0.63 6.34
N VAL A 56 -13.57 -0.91 6.88
CA VAL A 56 -14.34 -2.12 6.57
C VAL A 56 -14.74 -2.16 5.10
N ASN A 57 -15.22 -1.05 4.54
CA ASN A 57 -15.58 -0.97 3.12
C ASN A 57 -14.34 -1.13 2.23
N LEU A 58 -13.20 -0.54 2.61
CA LEU A 58 -11.92 -0.73 1.93
C LEU A 58 -11.49 -2.20 1.97
N LYS A 59 -11.48 -2.82 3.15
CA LYS A 59 -11.13 -4.23 3.36
C LYS A 59 -11.95 -5.18 2.47
N ASN A 60 -13.23 -4.89 2.32
CA ASN A 60 -14.18 -5.72 1.58
C ASN A 60 -14.32 -5.33 0.10
N GLY A 61 -13.57 -4.33 -0.39
CA GLY A 61 -13.70 -3.85 -1.78
C GLY A 61 -15.05 -3.18 -2.09
N LYS A 62 -15.74 -2.64 -1.07
CA LYS A 62 -17.06 -2.00 -1.17
C LYS A 62 -16.99 -0.46 -1.23
N LEU A 63 -15.82 0.10 -1.52
CA LEU A 63 -15.69 1.55 -1.72
C LEU A 63 -16.38 1.96 -3.02
N LYS A 64 -17.13 3.07 -2.99
CA LYS A 64 -17.85 3.59 -4.17
C LYS A 64 -16.93 4.22 -5.22
N ARG A 65 -15.70 4.56 -4.84
CA ARG A 65 -14.67 5.20 -5.65
C ARG A 65 -13.30 4.92 -5.07
N ASP A 66 -12.26 5.22 -5.84
CA ASP A 66 -10.89 5.15 -5.34
C ASP A 66 -10.65 6.21 -4.25
N GLU A 67 -10.10 5.76 -3.13
CA GLU A 67 -9.82 6.59 -1.96
C GLU A 67 -8.31 6.52 -1.64
N PRO A 68 -7.46 7.15 -2.47
CA PRO A 68 -6.01 7.01 -2.35
C PRO A 68 -5.48 7.52 -1.00
N ARG A 69 -6.07 8.60 -0.47
CA ARG A 69 -5.72 9.12 0.87
C ARG A 69 -6.06 8.14 1.99
N LEU A 70 -7.14 7.36 1.85
CA LEU A 70 -7.50 6.34 2.82
C LEU A 70 -6.49 5.19 2.79
N VAL A 71 -6.14 4.71 1.59
CA VAL A 71 -5.12 3.66 1.42
C VAL A 71 -3.78 4.11 2.01
N GLN A 72 -3.33 5.33 1.74
CA GLN A 72 -2.09 5.87 2.33
C GLN A 72 -2.15 5.91 3.87
N LYS A 73 -3.25 6.39 4.45
CA LYS A 73 -3.42 6.42 5.90
C LYS A 73 -3.32 5.02 6.51
N VAL A 74 -3.95 4.03 5.86
CA VAL A 74 -3.90 2.63 6.33
C VAL A 74 -2.50 2.04 6.14
N LEU A 75 -1.82 2.30 5.02
CA LEU A 75 -0.42 1.89 4.82
C LEU A 75 0.49 2.43 5.93
N ARG A 76 0.38 3.72 6.25
CA ARG A 76 1.13 4.34 7.35
C ARG A 76 0.79 3.71 8.70
N ALA A 77 -0.49 3.44 8.97
CA ALA A 77 -0.92 2.75 10.17
C ALA A 77 -0.38 1.31 10.27
N LEU A 78 -0.15 0.65 9.13
CA LEU A 78 0.48 -0.67 9.05
C LEU A 78 2.01 -0.63 9.13
N GLY A 79 2.62 0.54 9.32
CA GLY A 79 4.07 0.72 9.39
C GLY A 79 4.76 0.86 8.03
N VAL A 80 4.01 1.12 6.96
CA VAL A 80 4.54 1.30 5.60
C VAL A 80 4.46 2.80 5.23
N PRO A 81 5.49 3.60 5.55
CA PRO A 81 5.47 5.03 5.25
C PRO A 81 5.56 5.26 3.75
N THR A 82 4.54 5.93 3.21
CA THR A 82 4.45 6.26 1.78
C THR A 82 3.96 7.68 1.54
N GLU A 83 4.34 8.24 0.41
CA GLU A 83 3.85 9.51 -0.14
C GLU A 83 3.00 9.26 -1.38
N ILE A 84 1.85 9.96 -1.50
CA ILE A 84 1.02 9.86 -2.71
C ILE A 84 1.56 10.86 -3.72
N VAL A 85 1.83 10.36 -4.92
CA VAL A 85 2.17 11.16 -6.09
C VAL A 85 1.16 10.85 -7.17
N ARG A 86 0.61 11.89 -7.78
CA ARG A 86 -0.23 11.73 -8.97
C ARG A 86 0.65 11.93 -10.19
N ILE A 87 0.66 10.93 -11.09
CA ILE A 87 1.34 11.05 -12.37
C ILE A 87 0.27 11.36 -13.42
N ASP A 88 0.31 12.57 -13.98
CA ASP A 88 -0.66 13.02 -14.99
C ASP A 88 -0.33 12.51 -16.42
N ILE A 89 0.64 11.62 -16.55
CA ILE A 89 0.94 10.93 -17.81
C ILE A 89 0.00 9.71 -17.92
N GLY A 90 -1.06 9.85 -18.72
CA GLY A 90 -2.05 8.79 -18.95
C GLY A 90 -3.29 8.90 -18.04
N SER A 91 -3.76 7.78 -17.50
CA SER A 91 -5.01 7.68 -16.71
C SER A 91 -5.00 8.44 -15.36
N GLY A 92 -3.95 9.18 -15.01
CA GLY A 92 -3.90 9.97 -13.77
C GLY A 92 -3.89 9.08 -12.51
N ALA A 93 -3.22 7.93 -12.58
CA ALA A 93 -3.20 6.96 -11.49
C ALA A 93 -2.34 7.45 -10.30
N ASN A 94 -2.84 7.21 -9.08
CA ASN A 94 -2.09 7.50 -7.87
C ASN A 94 -0.97 6.45 -7.69
N GLN A 95 0.25 6.95 -7.48
CA GLN A 95 1.42 6.17 -7.12
C GLN A 95 1.77 6.43 -5.65
N TYR A 96 2.31 5.42 -4.99
CA TYR A 96 2.76 5.47 -3.62
C TYR A 96 4.27 5.31 -3.61
N VAL A 97 4.97 6.37 -3.22
CA VAL A 97 6.43 6.40 -3.18
C VAL A 97 6.87 6.00 -1.79
N PHE A 98 7.77 5.02 -1.73
CA PHE A 98 8.30 4.47 -0.49
C PHE A 98 9.56 5.22 -0.10
N GLY A 99 9.82 5.34 1.20
CA GLY A 99 11.00 6.05 1.73
C GLY A 99 12.35 5.36 1.46
N GLY A 100 12.36 4.19 0.80
CA GLY A 100 13.58 3.46 0.47
C GLY A 100 13.31 2.18 -0.31
N SER A 101 14.34 1.68 -1.01
CA SER A 101 14.29 0.45 -1.81
C SER A 101 14.03 -0.79 -0.98
N GLU A 102 14.53 -0.84 0.25
CA GLU A 102 14.31 -1.97 1.17
C GLU A 102 12.83 -2.12 1.55
N LEU A 103 12.15 -1.01 1.87
CA LEU A 103 10.72 -1.01 2.18
C LEU A 103 9.88 -1.44 0.97
N LEU A 104 10.24 -0.97 -0.23
CA LEU A 104 9.56 -1.39 -1.45
C LEU A 104 9.79 -2.88 -1.74
N ALA A 105 11.00 -3.39 -1.52
CA ALA A 105 11.32 -4.80 -1.71
C ALA A 105 10.51 -5.69 -0.74
N GLN A 106 10.48 -5.34 0.54
CA GLN A 106 9.67 -6.04 1.55
C GLN A 106 8.18 -6.01 1.21
N PHE A 107 7.66 -4.85 0.78
CA PHE A 107 6.27 -4.71 0.33
C PHE A 107 5.96 -5.66 -0.83
N ARG A 108 6.82 -5.69 -1.86
CA ARG A 108 6.64 -6.54 -3.04
C ARG A 108 6.75 -8.03 -2.72
N GLU A 109 7.70 -8.42 -1.87
CA GLU A 109 7.85 -9.79 -1.42
C GLU A 109 6.61 -10.28 -0.66
N GLN A 110 6.12 -9.46 0.28
CA GLN A 110 4.88 -9.75 1.01
C GLN A 110 3.68 -9.86 0.07
N LEU A 111 3.55 -8.92 -0.88
CA LEU A 111 2.46 -8.95 -1.86
C LEU A 111 2.51 -10.21 -2.74
N ALA A 112 3.69 -10.61 -3.22
CA ALA A 112 3.87 -11.83 -4.00
C ALA A 112 3.54 -13.10 -3.20
N PHE A 113 3.92 -13.13 -1.92
CA PHE A 113 3.51 -14.21 -1.02
C PHE A 113 1.99 -14.27 -0.88
N PHE A 114 1.33 -13.13 -0.70
CA PHE A 114 -0.13 -13.05 -0.59
C PHE A 114 -0.84 -13.52 -1.86
N ASP A 115 -0.39 -13.06 -3.03
CA ASP A 115 -0.94 -13.49 -4.32
C ASP A 115 -0.82 -15.02 -4.50
N THR A 116 0.30 -15.61 -4.08
CA THR A 116 0.50 -17.07 -4.10
C THR A 116 -0.44 -17.79 -3.13
N THR A 117 -0.64 -17.28 -1.92
CA THR A 117 -1.58 -17.87 -0.95
C THR A 117 -3.03 -17.78 -1.40
N ALA A 118 -3.42 -16.67 -2.04
CA ALA A 118 -4.77 -16.47 -2.57
C ALA A 118 -5.08 -17.45 -3.72
N GLN A 119 -4.11 -17.70 -4.61
CA GLN A 119 -4.25 -18.70 -5.67
C GLN A 119 -4.43 -20.11 -5.12
N ARG A 120 -3.69 -20.49 -4.07
CA ARG A 120 -3.84 -21.79 -3.40
C ARG A 120 -5.19 -21.95 -2.71
N ALA A 121 -5.70 -20.90 -2.06
CA ALA A 121 -7.01 -20.94 -1.41
C ALA A 121 -8.18 -21.04 -2.42
N GLY A 122 -8.03 -20.43 -3.60
CA GLY A 122 -9.00 -20.54 -4.70
C GLY A 122 -8.94 -21.87 -5.47
N SER A 123 -7.84 -22.62 -5.32
CA SER A 123 -7.62 -23.94 -5.93
C SER A 123 -8.05 -25.06 -4.97
N SER A 124 -9.31 -25.06 -4.56
CA SER A 124 -9.89 -26.25 -3.91
C SER A 124 -10.14 -27.32 -4.98
N PRO A 125 -9.68 -28.57 -4.81
CA PRO A 125 -9.96 -29.64 -5.77
C PRO A 125 -11.46 -29.98 -5.76
N PRO A 126 -12.04 -30.38 -6.91
CA PRO A 126 -13.40 -30.90 -6.93
C PRO A 126 -13.44 -32.18 -6.08
N THR A 127 -14.20 -32.16 -5.00
CA THR A 127 -14.56 -33.37 -4.24
C THR A 127 -15.28 -34.31 -5.20
N THR A 128 -14.64 -35.44 -5.48
CA THR A 128 -15.22 -36.60 -6.20
C THR A 128 -16.17 -37.34 -5.28
#